data_AF-A0AAN8KRE7-F1
#
_entry.id   AF-A0AAN8KRE7-F1
#
_cell.length_a   1.000
_cell.length_b   1.000
_cell.length_c   1.000
_cell.angle_alpha   90.00
_cell.angle_beta   90.00
_cell.angle_gamma   90.00
#
_symmetry.space_group_name_H-M   'P 1'
#
loop_
_entity.id
_entity.type
_entity.pdbx_description
1 polymer ?
#
loop_
_entity_poly.entity_id
_entity_poly.type
_entity_poly.pdbx_seq_one_letter_code
_entity_poly.pdbx_strand_id
1 'polypeptide(L)'
;MAKPQSMFSYFFALSRDKPEVTVFKSAVDKALQSETGNLDLFLRFLLGLSLESNQKHLRGLLAKTRSSSQSHEETVKYIKEKIRENPSPERCINLFHCLNELNDHSLVEEIQSYLRSGSLSGAKLSPAQWSALVFVLLTSEKELDVFDLKKYSRSEEGLLRLLPVVKASRAALLSGCGVTEKGCTSLVSALKSNPSHLRELDLSNNDLKDSGVKLLSAGLGNPHCKLETLRLSGCLVTEEGCASLVSALKSNPSHLRELDLSYNHPGDSGVRLLSAGLEDPHCRL
;
A
#
# COMPACT_ATOMS: atom_id res chain seq x y z
N MET A 1 -5.74 21.02 31.16
CA MET A 1 -5.39 21.20 29.75
C MET A 1 -3.87 21.28 29.64
N ALA A 2 -3.22 20.24 29.14
CA ALA A 2 -1.77 20.25 28.89
C ALA A 2 -1.48 21.02 27.60
N LYS A 3 -0.50 21.93 27.63
CA LYS A 3 -0.01 22.61 26.42
C LYS A 3 0.59 21.56 25.47
N PRO A 4 0.43 21.68 24.14
CA PRO A 4 1.17 20.84 23.20
C PRO A 4 2.66 21.19 23.34
N GLN A 5 3.47 20.29 23.88
CA GLN A 5 4.93 20.40 23.72
C GLN A 5 5.25 20.24 22.24
N SER A 6 6.02 21.17 21.66
CA SER A 6 6.44 21.04 20.27
C SER A 6 7.34 19.80 20.13
N MET A 7 7.21 19.10 19.01
CA MET A 7 8.02 17.91 18.66
C MET A 7 9.52 18.17 18.87
N PHE A 8 9.98 19.37 18.50
CA PHE A 8 11.36 19.83 18.71
C PHE A 8 11.75 19.93 20.18
N SER A 9 10.87 20.48 21.05
CA SER A 9 11.16 20.62 22.48
C SER A 9 11.31 19.28 23.20
N TYR A 10 10.60 18.25 22.74
CA TYR A 10 10.66 16.91 23.33
C TYR A 10 11.91 16.13 22.89
N PHE A 11 12.31 16.26 21.62
CA PHE A 11 13.55 15.66 21.13
C PHE A 11 14.79 16.36 21.69
N PHE A 12 14.74 17.68 21.89
CA PHE A 12 15.78 18.42 22.63
C PHE A 12 15.91 17.94 24.09
N ALA A 13 14.80 17.55 24.72
CA ALA A 13 14.83 16.98 26.08
C ALA A 13 15.42 15.56 26.12
N LEU A 14 15.25 14.76 25.05
CA LEU A 14 15.83 13.41 24.93
C LEU A 14 17.34 13.41 24.67
N SER A 15 17.88 14.50 24.15
CA SER A 15 19.28 14.62 23.69
C SER A 15 20.22 15.21 24.74
N ARG A 16 19.71 15.67 25.90
CA ARG A 16 20.56 15.98 27.05
C ARG A 16 20.91 14.67 27.77
N ASP A 17 22.18 14.27 27.64
CA ASP A 17 22.86 13.20 28.40
C ASP A 17 22.65 11.73 27.99
N LYS A 18 21.99 11.43 26.86
CA LYS A 18 21.85 10.04 26.37
C LYS A 18 22.81 9.71 25.20
N PRO A 19 23.31 8.46 25.09
CA PRO A 19 24.06 8.02 23.92
C PRO A 19 23.23 8.19 22.64
N GLU A 20 23.87 8.60 21.55
CA GLU A 20 23.22 8.91 20.26
C GLU A 20 22.40 7.72 19.72
N VAL A 21 22.93 6.50 19.78
CA VAL A 21 22.22 5.26 19.44
C VAL A 21 20.90 5.13 20.22
N THR A 22 20.91 5.47 21.51
CA THR A 22 19.72 5.40 22.36
C THR A 22 18.65 6.40 21.91
N VAL A 23 19.06 7.57 21.40
CA VAL A 23 18.15 8.57 20.85
C VAL A 23 17.49 8.06 19.56
N PHE A 24 18.28 7.50 18.63
CA PHE A 24 17.73 6.97 17.38
C PHE A 24 16.83 5.75 17.58
N LYS A 25 17.23 4.79 18.42
CA LYS A 25 16.37 3.64 18.78
C LYS A 25 15.04 4.10 19.38
N SER A 26 15.08 5.07 20.30
CA SER A 26 13.85 5.65 20.87
C SER A 26 13.00 6.39 19.84
N ALA A 27 13.61 7.05 18.86
CA ALA A 27 12.89 7.71 17.77
C ALA A 27 12.17 6.68 16.89
N VAL A 28 12.84 5.56 16.56
CA VAL A 28 12.26 4.44 15.83
C VAL A 28 11.05 3.88 16.58
N ASP A 29 11.18 3.56 17.86
CA ASP A 29 10.09 3.02 18.68
C ASP A 29 8.87 3.97 18.71
N LYS A 30 9.11 5.27 18.89
CA LYS A 30 8.03 6.26 18.91
C LYS A 30 7.33 6.40 17.57
N ALA A 31 8.07 6.34 16.46
CA ALA A 31 7.46 6.36 15.14
C ALA A 31 6.59 5.11 14.91
N LEU A 32 7.05 3.93 15.35
CA LEU A 32 6.29 2.69 15.27
C LEU A 32 5.02 2.71 16.14
N GLN A 33 5.05 3.38 17.29
CA GLN A 33 3.89 3.56 18.18
C GLN A 33 2.90 4.62 17.69
N SER A 34 3.29 5.46 16.72
CA SER A 34 2.37 6.47 16.17
C SER A 34 1.33 5.80 15.28
N GLU A 35 0.05 5.91 15.65
CA GLU A 35 -1.07 5.39 14.85
C GLU A 35 -1.17 6.10 13.49
N THR A 36 -0.90 7.41 13.45
CA THR A 36 -1.09 8.24 12.25
C THR A 36 0.12 8.27 11.32
N GLY A 37 1.28 7.77 11.78
CA GLY A 37 2.53 7.87 11.00
C GLY A 37 3.09 9.29 10.88
N ASN A 38 2.58 10.24 11.66
CA ASN A 38 3.02 11.63 11.66
C ASN A 38 4.53 11.82 12.00
N LEU A 39 5.16 10.82 12.60
CA LEU A 39 6.58 10.81 12.92
C LEU A 39 7.45 10.13 11.84
N ASP A 40 6.85 9.53 10.81
CA ASP A 40 7.56 8.75 9.81
C ASP A 40 8.57 9.60 9.03
N LEU A 41 8.11 10.73 8.49
CA LEU A 41 8.97 11.67 7.76
C LEU A 41 10.01 12.32 8.68
N PHE A 42 9.63 12.63 9.92
CA PHE A 42 10.56 13.18 10.90
C PHE A 42 11.69 12.19 11.22
N LEU A 43 11.36 10.91 11.41
CA LEU A 43 12.35 9.86 11.65
C LEU A 43 13.32 9.73 10.48
N ARG A 44 12.82 9.69 9.25
CA ARG A 44 13.64 9.64 8.03
C ARG A 44 14.62 10.82 8.00
N PHE A 45 14.10 12.03 8.20
CA PHE A 45 14.92 13.23 8.22
C PHE A 45 15.97 13.20 9.33
N LEU A 46 15.59 12.79 10.55
CA LEU A 46 16.50 12.68 11.69
C LEU A 46 17.67 11.72 11.41
N LEU A 47 17.37 10.54 10.84
CA LEU A 47 18.37 9.54 10.49
C LEU A 47 19.22 9.98 9.29
N GLY A 48 18.61 10.58 8.26
CA GLY A 48 19.34 11.16 7.15
C GLY A 48 20.31 12.24 7.62
N LEU A 49 19.90 13.12 8.54
CA LEU A 49 20.78 14.12 9.13
C LEU A 49 21.95 13.52 9.91
N SER A 50 21.81 12.32 10.50
CA SER A 50 22.88 11.72 11.31
C SER A 50 24.07 11.27 10.47
N LEU A 51 23.87 11.01 9.17
CA LEU A 51 24.95 10.64 8.26
C LEU A 51 26.12 11.63 8.31
N GLU A 52 27.35 11.10 8.31
CA GLU A 52 28.56 11.91 8.37
C GLU A 52 28.67 12.89 7.19
N SER A 53 28.19 12.48 6.00
CA SER A 53 28.09 13.34 4.82
C SER A 53 27.23 14.58 5.10
N ASN A 54 26.11 14.43 5.81
CA ASN A 54 25.19 15.52 6.12
C ASN A 54 25.64 16.35 7.33
N GLN A 55 26.26 15.73 8.34
CA GLN A 55 26.85 16.42 9.49
C GLN A 55 27.97 17.40 9.09
N LYS A 56 28.75 17.09 8.04
CA LYS A 56 29.77 18.01 7.50
C LYS A 56 29.16 19.34 7.04
N HIS A 57 27.96 19.32 6.48
CA HIS A 57 27.25 20.51 6.01
C HIS A 57 26.59 21.30 7.16
N LEU A 58 26.35 20.65 8.30
CA LEU A 58 25.64 21.23 9.46
C LEU A 58 26.58 21.62 10.61
N ARG A 59 27.90 21.56 10.39
CA ARG A 59 28.95 21.75 11.41
C ARG A 59 28.90 23.08 12.16
N GLY A 60 28.19 24.09 11.63
CA GLY A 60 27.96 25.40 12.26
C GLY A 60 26.58 25.59 12.89
N LEU A 61 25.62 24.68 12.62
CA LEU A 61 24.24 24.73 13.11
C LEU A 61 23.97 23.73 14.25
N LEU A 62 24.66 22.59 14.23
CA LEU A 62 24.57 21.56 15.25
C LEU A 62 25.86 21.56 16.09
N ALA A 63 25.72 21.58 17.42
CA ALA A 63 26.85 21.34 18.31
C ALA A 63 27.42 19.96 17.99
N LYS A 64 28.74 19.83 17.77
CA LYS A 64 29.44 18.60 17.38
C LYS A 64 28.94 17.38 18.16
N THR A 65 27.94 16.68 17.61
CA THR A 65 27.64 15.31 17.97
C THR A 65 28.68 14.45 17.29
N ARG A 66 29.51 13.77 18.08
CA ARG A 66 30.52 12.85 17.56
C ARG A 66 29.80 11.58 17.11
N SER A 67 29.11 11.67 15.97
CA SER A 67 28.47 10.51 15.35
C SER A 67 29.55 9.52 14.94
N SER A 68 29.53 8.33 15.55
CA SER A 68 30.46 7.26 15.22
C SER A 68 29.82 6.32 14.20
N SER A 69 30.60 5.77 13.28
CA SER A 69 30.15 4.71 12.37
C SER A 69 29.48 3.55 13.12
N GLN A 70 30.00 3.22 14.31
CA GLN A 70 29.44 2.22 15.21
C GLN A 70 28.00 2.53 15.66
N SER A 71 27.67 3.80 15.89
CA SER A 71 26.31 4.24 16.25
C SER A 71 25.30 3.97 15.12
N HIS A 72 25.73 4.19 13.88
CA HIS A 72 24.91 3.93 12.69
C HIS A 72 24.70 2.43 12.47
N GLU A 73 25.75 1.61 12.53
CA GLU A 73 25.63 0.16 12.39
C GLU A 73 24.67 -0.45 13.42
N GLU A 74 24.73 0.01 14.67
CA GLU A 74 23.80 -0.42 15.72
C GLU A 74 22.35 0.01 15.45
N THR A 75 22.15 1.21 14.91
CA THR A 75 20.82 1.72 14.56
C THR A 75 20.24 0.96 13.36
N VAL A 76 21.04 0.70 12.34
CA VAL A 76 20.68 -0.12 11.17
C VAL A 76 20.29 -1.53 11.61
N LYS A 77 21.10 -2.17 12.45
CA LYS A 77 20.80 -3.51 12.99
C LYS A 77 19.46 -3.52 13.73
N TYR A 78 19.22 -2.50 14.55
CA TYR A 78 17.97 -2.37 15.29
C TYR A 78 16.75 -2.17 14.38
N ILE A 79 16.87 -1.34 13.33
CA ILE A 79 15.80 -1.18 12.35
C ILE A 79 15.50 -2.51 11.65
N LYS A 80 16.52 -3.28 11.27
CA LYS A 80 16.35 -4.62 10.68
C LYS A 80 15.66 -5.59 11.65
N GLU A 81 15.97 -5.52 12.94
CA GLU A 81 15.25 -6.28 13.98
C GLU A 81 13.77 -5.87 14.04
N LYS A 82 13.47 -4.58 14.04
CA LYS A 82 12.08 -4.07 14.00
C LYS A 82 11.31 -4.49 12.74
N ILE A 83 11.96 -4.57 11.58
CA ILE A 83 11.33 -5.11 10.37
C ILE A 83 10.99 -6.60 10.55
N ARG A 84 11.86 -7.38 11.20
CA ARG A 84 11.62 -8.81 11.47
C ARG A 84 10.51 -9.06 12.49
N GLU A 85 10.25 -8.11 13.39
CA GLU A 85 9.06 -8.11 14.26
C GLU A 85 7.74 -8.00 13.46
N ASN A 86 7.81 -7.75 12.15
CA ASN A 86 6.68 -7.71 11.21
C ASN A 86 5.54 -6.77 11.66
N PRO A 87 5.83 -5.45 11.79
CA PRO A 87 4.80 -4.45 12.03
C PRO A 87 3.87 -4.30 10.81
N SER A 88 2.95 -3.33 10.84
CA SER A 88 2.06 -3.10 9.69
C SER A 88 2.85 -2.82 8.40
N PRO A 89 2.30 -3.12 7.20
CA PRO A 89 2.97 -2.84 5.93
C PRO A 89 3.46 -1.38 5.81
N GLU A 90 2.66 -0.41 6.25
CA GLU A 90 2.99 1.02 6.23
C GLU A 90 4.20 1.33 7.12
N ARG A 91 4.27 0.72 8.31
CA ARG A 91 5.41 0.86 9.23
C ARG A 91 6.66 0.20 8.66
N CYS A 92 6.55 -1.00 8.07
CA CYS A 92 7.67 -1.63 7.39
C CYS A 92 8.22 -0.76 6.26
N ILE A 93 7.36 -0.22 5.38
CA ILE A 93 7.78 0.69 4.29
C ILE A 93 8.55 1.88 4.87
N ASN A 94 8.05 2.48 5.96
CA ASN A 94 8.75 3.56 6.63
C ASN A 94 10.15 3.16 7.13
N LEU A 95 10.29 1.98 7.73
CA LEU A 95 11.57 1.47 8.19
C LEU A 95 12.55 1.18 7.02
N PHE A 96 12.05 0.72 5.87
CA PHE A 96 12.87 0.60 4.66
C PHE A 96 13.35 1.95 4.14
N HIS A 97 12.51 2.99 4.17
CA HIS A 97 12.97 4.35 3.89
C HIS A 97 14.06 4.77 4.88
N CYS A 98 13.91 4.46 6.17
CA CYS A 98 14.95 4.78 7.17
C CYS A 98 16.28 4.07 6.86
N LEU A 99 16.25 2.80 6.44
CA LEU A 99 17.45 2.09 5.99
C LEU A 99 18.07 2.76 4.76
N ASN A 100 17.24 3.19 3.81
CA ASN A 100 17.67 3.93 2.62
C ASN A 100 18.33 5.27 2.97
N GLU A 101 17.76 6.03 3.92
CA GLU A 101 18.36 7.26 4.45
C GLU A 101 19.70 7.01 5.16
N LEU A 102 19.92 5.81 5.69
CA LEU A 102 21.18 5.38 6.31
C LEU A 102 22.15 4.73 5.32
N ASN A 103 21.86 4.77 4.01
CA ASN A 103 22.61 4.11 2.92
C ASN A 103 22.76 2.59 3.11
N ASP A 104 21.83 1.93 3.80
CA ASP A 104 21.78 0.47 3.91
C ASP A 104 20.78 -0.10 2.90
N HIS A 105 21.31 -0.71 1.84
CA HIS A 105 20.51 -1.33 0.78
C HIS A 105 20.50 -2.87 0.86
N SER A 106 21.07 -3.47 1.91
CA SER A 106 21.37 -4.91 1.91
C SER A 106 20.12 -5.80 1.78
N LEU A 107 19.00 -5.39 2.40
CA LEU A 107 17.72 -6.12 2.30
C LEU A 107 17.03 -5.90 0.94
N VAL A 108 17.26 -4.74 0.32
CA VAL A 108 16.72 -4.41 -1.00
C VAL A 108 17.46 -5.18 -2.09
N GLU A 109 18.79 -5.27 -2.00
CA GLU A 109 19.64 -6.04 -2.92
C GLU A 109 19.26 -7.53 -2.94
N GLU A 110 18.94 -8.11 -1.78
CA GLU A 110 18.45 -9.50 -1.67
C GLU A 110 17.18 -9.70 -2.52
N ILE A 111 16.19 -8.82 -2.38
CA ILE A 111 14.94 -8.89 -3.16
C ILE A 111 15.14 -8.59 -4.64
N GLN A 112 15.99 -7.61 -4.98
CA GLN A 112 16.30 -7.30 -6.37
C GLN A 112 16.96 -8.49 -7.08
N SER A 113 17.78 -9.28 -6.38
CA SER A 113 18.32 -10.53 -6.90
C SER A 113 17.21 -11.54 -7.25
N TYR A 114 16.23 -11.74 -6.36
CA TYR A 114 15.06 -12.61 -6.64
C TYR A 114 14.20 -12.11 -7.81
N LEU A 115 14.04 -10.78 -7.94
CA LEU A 115 13.31 -10.18 -9.06
C LEU A 115 14.02 -10.42 -10.39
N ARG A 116 15.36 -10.30 -10.42
CA ARG A 116 16.17 -10.55 -11.63
C ARG A 116 16.17 -12.02 -12.05
N SER A 117 16.03 -12.95 -11.10
CA SER A 117 15.97 -14.38 -11.38
C SER A 117 14.58 -14.87 -11.83
N GLY A 118 13.55 -14.01 -11.81
CA GLY A 118 12.23 -14.29 -12.38
C GLY A 118 11.37 -15.30 -11.60
N SER A 119 11.72 -15.63 -10.36
CA SER A 119 11.16 -16.78 -9.64
C SER A 119 10.41 -16.42 -8.35
N LEU A 120 9.57 -15.38 -8.35
CA LEU A 120 8.78 -15.04 -7.16
C LEU A 120 7.46 -15.81 -7.04
N SER A 121 6.84 -16.21 -8.15
CA SER A 121 5.50 -16.83 -8.16
C SER A 121 5.41 -18.21 -7.46
N GLY A 122 6.52 -18.76 -6.99
CA GLY A 122 6.59 -20.00 -6.20
C GLY A 122 7.46 -19.90 -4.93
N ALA A 123 8.04 -18.73 -4.65
CA ALA A 123 8.88 -18.54 -3.48
C ALA A 123 8.02 -18.17 -2.27
N LYS A 124 8.18 -18.89 -1.15
CA LYS A 124 7.54 -18.53 0.11
C LYS A 124 8.33 -17.39 0.77
N LEU A 125 7.94 -16.16 0.48
CA LEU A 125 8.58 -14.97 1.05
C LEU A 125 8.24 -14.84 2.54
N SER A 126 9.25 -14.47 3.33
CA SER A 126 9.04 -14.02 4.71
C SER A 126 8.33 -12.66 4.74
N PRO A 127 7.74 -12.26 5.89
CA PRO A 127 7.07 -10.96 5.97
C PRO A 127 8.01 -9.76 5.71
N ALA A 128 9.28 -9.86 6.11
CA ALA A 128 10.31 -8.86 5.81
C ALA A 128 10.61 -8.78 4.31
N GLN A 129 10.67 -9.93 3.63
CA GLN A 129 10.88 -10.00 2.18
C GLN A 129 9.68 -9.45 1.39
N TRP A 130 8.45 -9.72 1.84
CA TRP A 130 7.25 -9.07 1.28
C TRP A 130 7.33 -7.55 1.40
N SER A 131 7.72 -7.06 2.57
CA SER A 131 7.83 -5.63 2.83
C SER A 131 8.93 -4.98 1.98
N ALA A 132 10.07 -5.66 1.82
CA ALA A 132 11.14 -5.23 0.93
C ALA A 132 10.68 -5.19 -0.54
N LEU A 133 9.90 -6.19 -1.00
CA LEU A 133 9.31 -6.19 -2.34
C LEU A 133 8.37 -5.00 -2.55
N VAL A 134 7.49 -4.71 -1.59
CA VAL A 134 6.62 -3.52 -1.65
C VAL A 134 7.47 -2.24 -1.75
N PHE A 135 8.50 -2.11 -0.92
CA PHE A 135 9.40 -0.96 -0.96
C PHE A 135 10.07 -0.79 -2.32
N VAL A 136 10.61 -1.87 -2.91
CA VAL A 136 11.27 -1.84 -4.22
C VAL A 136 10.30 -1.42 -5.32
N LEU A 137 9.05 -1.93 -5.29
CA LEU A 137 8.05 -1.58 -6.28
C LEU A 137 7.63 -0.11 -6.16
N LEU A 138 7.43 0.39 -4.94
CA LEU A 138 6.98 1.77 -4.69
C LEU A 138 8.07 2.83 -4.87
N THR A 139 9.35 2.46 -4.75
CA THR A 139 10.48 3.39 -4.90
C THR A 139 11.18 3.29 -6.25
N SER A 140 10.64 2.47 -7.17
CA SER A 140 11.14 2.41 -8.53
C SER A 140 10.94 3.76 -9.24
N GLU A 141 11.93 4.19 -10.04
CA GLU A 141 11.84 5.40 -10.87
C GLU A 141 10.77 5.29 -11.96
N LYS A 142 10.34 4.07 -12.29
CA LYS A 142 9.26 3.84 -13.26
C LYS A 142 7.92 4.00 -12.57
N GLU A 143 7.03 4.80 -13.17
CA GLU A 143 5.65 4.87 -12.73
C GLU A 143 5.02 3.47 -12.72
N LEU A 144 4.40 3.10 -11.59
CA LEU A 144 3.58 1.90 -11.46
C LEU A 144 2.26 2.10 -12.22
N ASP A 145 2.32 2.03 -13.55
CA ASP A 145 1.11 2.14 -14.38
C ASP A 145 0.27 0.87 -14.24
N VAL A 146 0.85 -0.30 -14.57
CA VAL A 146 0.15 -1.59 -14.52
C VAL A 146 0.82 -2.55 -13.55
N PHE A 147 0.09 -2.93 -12.51
CA PHE A 147 0.50 -3.93 -11.53
C PHE A 147 -0.22 -5.27 -11.79
N ASP A 148 0.55 -6.29 -12.18
CA ASP A 148 0.07 -7.66 -12.37
C ASP A 148 0.48 -8.53 -11.19
N LEU A 149 -0.50 -8.89 -10.36
CA LEU A 149 -0.24 -9.68 -9.16
C LEU A 149 0.32 -11.08 -9.50
N LYS A 150 -0.05 -11.67 -10.65
CA LYS A 150 0.39 -13.03 -11.05
C LYS A 150 1.90 -13.14 -11.22
N LYS A 151 2.59 -12.03 -11.47
CA LYS A 151 4.05 -11.97 -11.55
C LYS A 151 4.73 -12.27 -10.21
N TYR A 152 4.01 -12.06 -9.11
CA TYR A 152 4.54 -12.17 -7.75
C TYR A 152 3.84 -13.26 -6.92
N SER A 153 2.51 -13.37 -7.02
CA SER A 153 1.72 -14.36 -6.28
C SER A 153 0.39 -14.62 -6.97
N ARG A 154 -0.14 -15.84 -6.82
CA ARG A 154 -1.51 -16.20 -7.22
C ARG A 154 -2.37 -16.53 -6.00
N SER A 155 -2.31 -15.69 -4.98
CA SER A 155 -3.05 -15.90 -3.72
C SER A 155 -3.59 -14.60 -3.13
N GLU A 156 -4.66 -14.73 -2.34
CA GLU A 156 -5.19 -13.63 -1.54
C GLU A 156 -4.15 -13.07 -0.57
N GLU A 157 -3.29 -13.93 0.02
CA GLU A 157 -2.20 -13.45 0.88
C GLU A 157 -1.27 -12.50 0.11
N GLY A 158 -0.93 -12.83 -1.14
CA GLY A 158 -0.14 -11.97 -2.01
C GLY A 158 -0.82 -10.62 -2.26
N LEU A 159 -2.13 -10.63 -2.54
CA LEU A 159 -2.93 -9.40 -2.67
C LEU A 159 -2.84 -8.55 -1.40
N LEU A 160 -3.05 -9.14 -0.23
CA LEU A 160 -3.04 -8.41 1.04
C LEU A 160 -1.65 -7.83 1.35
N ARG A 161 -0.58 -8.58 1.06
CA ARG A 161 0.80 -8.12 1.26
C ARG A 161 1.21 -7.02 0.27
N LEU A 162 0.71 -7.08 -0.96
CA LEU A 162 1.01 -6.11 -2.03
C LEU A 162 -0.06 -5.02 -2.19
N LEU A 163 -1.03 -4.93 -1.27
CA LEU A 163 -2.08 -3.91 -1.31
C LEU A 163 -1.53 -2.46 -1.41
N PRO A 164 -0.42 -2.09 -0.75
CA PRO A 164 0.16 -0.76 -0.94
C PRO A 164 0.56 -0.47 -2.40
N VAL A 165 1.03 -1.49 -3.13
CA VAL A 165 1.37 -1.37 -4.56
C VAL A 165 0.11 -1.20 -5.39
N VAL A 166 -0.95 -1.96 -5.10
CA VAL A 166 -2.26 -1.81 -5.74
C VAL A 166 -2.82 -0.40 -5.55
N LYS A 167 -2.70 0.18 -4.34
CA LYS A 167 -3.15 1.55 -4.04
C LYS A 167 -2.39 2.62 -4.83
N ALA A 168 -1.11 2.38 -5.11
CA ALA A 168 -0.26 3.29 -5.87
C ALA A 168 -0.39 3.11 -7.40
N SER A 169 -1.01 2.01 -7.87
CA SER A 169 -1.06 1.66 -9.28
C SER A 169 -2.25 2.29 -10.00
N ARG A 170 -2.09 2.59 -11.29
CA ARG A 170 -3.20 3.02 -12.16
C ARG A 170 -4.08 1.84 -12.57
N ALA A 171 -3.50 0.70 -12.88
CA ALA A 171 -4.20 -0.53 -13.23
C ALA A 171 -3.74 -1.71 -12.37
N ALA A 172 -4.68 -2.52 -11.89
CA ALA A 172 -4.39 -3.74 -11.12
C ALA A 172 -5.01 -4.97 -11.80
N LEU A 173 -4.15 -5.92 -12.18
CA LEU A 173 -4.54 -7.19 -12.80
C LEU A 173 -4.48 -8.29 -11.74
N LEU A 174 -5.66 -8.71 -11.28
CA LEU A 174 -5.86 -9.65 -10.18
C LEU A 174 -6.68 -10.88 -10.60
N SER A 175 -6.84 -11.09 -11.90
CA SER A 175 -7.63 -12.21 -12.43
C SER A 175 -7.12 -13.54 -11.89
N GLY A 176 -7.97 -14.45 -11.41
CA GLY A 176 -7.54 -15.79 -10.98
C GLY A 176 -6.47 -15.80 -9.88
N CYS A 177 -6.49 -14.81 -8.98
CA CYS A 177 -5.56 -14.70 -7.85
C CYS A 177 -6.17 -15.22 -6.53
N GLY A 178 -7.32 -15.89 -6.59
CA GLY A 178 -8.01 -16.43 -5.41
C GLY A 178 -8.58 -15.35 -4.50
N VAL A 179 -9.03 -14.24 -5.06
CA VAL A 179 -9.61 -13.12 -4.31
C VAL A 179 -10.96 -13.56 -3.72
N THR A 180 -11.13 -13.41 -2.40
CA THR A 180 -12.39 -13.66 -1.69
C THR A 180 -13.03 -12.35 -1.19
N GLU A 181 -14.10 -12.41 -0.40
CA GLU A 181 -14.71 -11.25 0.26
C GLU A 181 -13.72 -10.41 1.08
N LYS A 182 -12.72 -11.06 1.70
CA LYS A 182 -11.66 -10.36 2.45
C LYS A 182 -10.77 -9.54 1.52
N GLY A 183 -10.37 -10.11 0.39
CA GLY A 183 -9.69 -9.42 -0.68
C GLY A 183 -10.52 -8.25 -1.24
N CYS A 184 -11.82 -8.44 -1.49
CA CYS A 184 -12.73 -7.38 -1.91
C CYS A 184 -12.79 -6.22 -0.90
N THR A 185 -12.91 -6.52 0.39
CA THR A 185 -12.90 -5.51 1.46
C THR A 185 -11.61 -4.68 1.43
N SER A 186 -10.48 -5.33 1.21
CA SER A 186 -9.16 -4.68 1.12
C SER A 186 -9.05 -3.79 -0.13
N LEU A 187 -9.55 -4.27 -1.27
CA LEU A 187 -9.62 -3.50 -2.53
C LEU A 187 -10.55 -2.29 -2.42
N VAL A 188 -11.67 -2.39 -1.70
CA VAL A 188 -12.55 -1.25 -1.43
C VAL A 188 -11.79 -0.15 -0.68
N SER A 189 -10.86 -0.48 0.22
CA SER A 189 -10.01 0.52 0.87
C SER A 189 -9.08 1.26 -0.12
N ALA A 190 -8.68 0.62 -1.21
CA ALA A 190 -7.90 1.23 -2.29
C ALA A 190 -8.77 2.11 -3.20
N LEU A 191 -10.01 1.69 -3.48
CA LEU A 191 -10.98 2.51 -4.24
C LEU A 191 -11.39 3.77 -3.50
N LYS A 192 -11.46 3.71 -2.17
CA LYS A 192 -11.84 4.83 -1.29
C LYS A 192 -10.66 5.72 -0.89
N SER A 193 -9.42 5.41 -1.28
CA SER A 193 -8.27 6.23 -0.92
C SER A 193 -8.38 7.62 -1.55
N ASN A 194 -7.81 8.63 -0.90
CA ASN A 194 -7.78 10.00 -1.42
C ASN A 194 -6.34 10.54 -1.44
N PRO A 195 -5.73 10.72 -2.62
CA PRO A 195 -6.28 10.38 -3.94
C PRO A 195 -6.36 8.85 -4.16
N SER A 196 -7.26 8.42 -5.04
CA SER A 196 -7.23 7.07 -5.60
C SER A 196 -6.55 7.12 -6.96
N HIS A 197 -5.49 6.35 -7.14
CA HIS A 197 -4.77 6.22 -8.40
C HIS A 197 -5.41 5.18 -9.34
N LEU A 198 -6.16 4.23 -8.78
CA LEU A 198 -6.72 3.12 -9.53
C LEU A 198 -7.78 3.60 -10.52
N ARG A 199 -7.62 3.23 -11.78
CA ARG A 199 -8.51 3.47 -12.92
C ARG A 199 -9.01 2.16 -13.51
N GLU A 200 -8.21 1.11 -13.46
CA GLU A 200 -8.55 -0.19 -14.03
C GLU A 200 -8.36 -1.30 -13.00
N LEU A 201 -9.38 -2.13 -12.83
CA LEU A 201 -9.36 -3.27 -11.92
C LEU A 201 -9.90 -4.51 -12.62
N ASP A 202 -9.03 -5.48 -12.86
CA ASP A 202 -9.40 -6.78 -13.40
C ASP A 202 -9.42 -7.84 -12.29
N LEU A 203 -10.61 -8.33 -11.97
CA LEU A 203 -10.88 -9.37 -11.00
C LEU A 203 -11.42 -10.66 -11.62
N SER A 204 -11.33 -10.80 -12.95
CA SER A 204 -11.93 -11.91 -13.69
C SER A 204 -11.43 -13.27 -13.20
N ASN A 205 -12.25 -14.32 -13.27
CA ASN A 205 -11.92 -15.68 -12.84
C ASN A 205 -11.57 -15.79 -11.35
N ASN A 206 -12.18 -14.97 -10.48
CA ASN A 206 -12.17 -15.17 -9.03
C ASN A 206 -13.59 -15.47 -8.54
N ASP A 207 -13.74 -16.31 -7.52
CA ASP A 207 -15.05 -16.73 -6.98
C ASP A 207 -15.68 -15.67 -6.06
N LEU A 208 -15.88 -14.46 -6.58
CA LEU A 208 -16.38 -13.33 -5.80
C LEU A 208 -17.83 -13.50 -5.36
N LYS A 209 -18.67 -14.08 -6.23
CA LYS A 209 -20.12 -14.20 -6.05
C LYS A 209 -20.78 -12.84 -5.80
N ASP A 210 -22.07 -12.83 -5.47
CA ASP A 210 -22.79 -11.59 -5.21
C ASP A 210 -22.31 -10.85 -3.96
N SER A 211 -21.80 -11.56 -2.95
CA SER A 211 -21.28 -10.96 -1.72
C SER A 211 -20.02 -10.12 -1.97
N GLY A 212 -19.06 -10.62 -2.76
CA GLY A 212 -17.89 -9.86 -3.18
C GLY A 212 -18.27 -8.65 -4.04
N VAL A 213 -19.20 -8.82 -4.98
CA VAL A 213 -19.70 -7.73 -5.84
C VAL A 213 -20.42 -6.65 -5.03
N LYS A 214 -21.18 -7.02 -4.00
CA LYS A 214 -21.82 -6.06 -3.09
C LYS A 214 -20.82 -5.19 -2.34
N LEU A 215 -19.70 -5.78 -1.88
CA LEU A 215 -18.60 -5.03 -1.28
C LEU A 215 -17.97 -4.05 -2.28
N LEU A 216 -17.66 -4.51 -3.48
CA LEU A 216 -17.10 -3.67 -4.54
C LEU A 216 -18.05 -2.53 -4.91
N SER A 217 -19.36 -2.81 -5.01
CA SER A 217 -20.41 -1.83 -5.30
C SER A 217 -20.44 -0.71 -4.24
N ALA A 218 -20.25 -1.05 -2.95
CA ALA A 218 -20.12 -0.05 -1.89
C ALA A 218 -18.82 0.80 -1.98
N GLY A 219 -17.80 0.30 -2.67
CA GLY A 219 -16.61 1.06 -3.05
C GLY A 219 -16.87 1.99 -4.24
N LEU A 220 -17.54 1.49 -5.28
CA LEU A 220 -17.92 2.26 -6.47
C LEU A 220 -18.85 3.42 -6.15
N GLY A 221 -19.78 3.24 -5.21
CA GLY A 221 -20.66 4.29 -4.70
C GLY A 221 -19.97 5.35 -3.82
N ASN A 222 -18.63 5.35 -3.72
CA ASN A 222 -17.91 6.42 -3.05
C ASN A 222 -17.65 7.58 -4.04
N PRO A 223 -17.92 8.84 -3.67
CA PRO A 223 -17.74 10.00 -4.58
C PRO A 223 -16.26 10.27 -4.96
N HIS A 224 -15.31 9.73 -4.18
CA HIS A 224 -13.88 9.80 -4.48
C HIS A 224 -13.38 8.62 -5.31
N CYS A 225 -14.20 7.60 -5.56
CA CYS A 225 -13.84 6.51 -6.45
C CYS A 225 -13.65 7.04 -7.86
N LYS A 226 -12.50 6.73 -8.48
CA LYS A 226 -12.14 7.17 -9.82
C LYS A 226 -11.99 6.00 -10.80
N LEU A 227 -12.50 4.83 -10.45
CA LEU A 227 -12.41 3.64 -11.29
C LEU A 227 -13.15 3.84 -12.61
N GLU A 228 -12.48 3.56 -13.72
CA GLU A 228 -12.97 3.72 -15.10
C GLU A 228 -13.27 2.37 -15.74
N THR A 229 -12.56 1.31 -15.36
CA THR A 229 -12.75 -0.05 -15.87
C THR A 229 -12.83 -1.06 -14.73
N LEU A 230 -13.86 -1.89 -14.76
CA LEU A 230 -14.04 -3.01 -13.84
C LEU A 230 -14.34 -4.28 -14.63
N ARG A 231 -13.47 -5.29 -14.50
CA ARG A 231 -13.69 -6.60 -15.12
C ARG A 231 -13.97 -7.65 -14.06
N LEU A 232 -15.12 -8.30 -14.20
CA LEU A 232 -15.66 -9.33 -13.30
C LEU A 232 -16.04 -10.58 -14.10
N SER A 233 -15.38 -10.81 -15.23
CA SER A 233 -15.69 -11.96 -16.08
C SER A 233 -15.49 -13.26 -15.31
N GLY A 234 -16.46 -14.18 -15.33
CA GLY A 234 -16.32 -15.48 -14.65
C GLY A 234 -16.19 -15.37 -13.13
N CYS A 235 -16.97 -14.48 -12.51
CA CYS A 235 -16.95 -14.24 -11.05
C CYS A 235 -18.15 -14.83 -10.29
N LEU A 236 -18.96 -15.66 -10.95
CA LEU A 236 -20.19 -16.26 -10.41
C LEU A 236 -21.22 -15.22 -9.95
N VAL A 237 -21.29 -14.09 -10.68
CA VAL A 237 -22.25 -13.01 -10.41
C VAL A 237 -23.64 -13.41 -10.88
N THR A 238 -24.67 -13.18 -10.05
CA THR A 238 -26.07 -13.43 -10.38
C THR A 238 -26.87 -12.13 -10.49
N GLU A 239 -28.20 -12.23 -10.53
CA GLU A 239 -29.10 -11.06 -10.52
C GLU A 239 -28.90 -10.15 -9.30
N GLU A 240 -28.55 -10.69 -8.12
CA GLU A 240 -28.34 -9.91 -6.89
C GLU A 240 -27.09 -9.01 -7.01
N GLY A 241 -25.99 -9.56 -7.52
CA GLY A 241 -24.77 -8.81 -7.78
C GLY A 241 -24.98 -7.74 -8.85
N CYS A 242 -25.74 -8.04 -9.91
CA CYS A 242 -26.10 -7.05 -10.92
C CYS A 242 -26.91 -5.89 -10.33
N ALA A 243 -27.91 -6.18 -9.47
CA ALA A 243 -28.68 -5.16 -8.79
C ALA A 243 -27.80 -4.25 -7.91
N SER A 244 -26.81 -4.83 -7.21
CA SER A 244 -25.85 -4.09 -6.40
C SER A 244 -25.00 -3.13 -7.24
N LEU A 245 -24.49 -3.60 -8.39
CA LEU A 245 -23.72 -2.77 -9.32
C LEU A 245 -24.54 -1.61 -9.86
N VAL A 246 -25.75 -1.87 -10.36
CA VAL A 246 -26.65 -0.83 -10.89
C VAL A 246 -26.97 0.23 -9.84
N SER A 247 -27.22 -0.18 -8.59
CA SER A 247 -27.44 0.75 -7.48
C SER A 247 -26.24 1.68 -7.25
N ALA A 248 -25.03 1.13 -7.26
CA ALA A 248 -23.80 1.92 -7.10
C ALA A 248 -23.62 2.92 -8.25
N LEU A 249 -23.87 2.50 -9.49
CA LEU A 249 -23.73 3.32 -10.70
C LEU A 249 -24.72 4.50 -10.75
N LYS A 250 -25.89 4.36 -10.12
CA LYS A 250 -26.90 5.44 -10.00
C LYS A 250 -26.62 6.40 -8.84
N SER A 251 -25.98 5.93 -7.78
CA SER A 251 -25.83 6.70 -6.53
C SER A 251 -24.91 7.93 -6.63
N ASN A 252 -23.97 7.92 -7.57
CA ASN A 252 -23.02 9.00 -7.83
C ASN A 252 -22.69 9.03 -9.32
N PRO A 253 -22.27 10.17 -9.90
CA PRO A 253 -21.78 10.21 -11.27
C PRO A 253 -20.54 9.31 -11.36
N SER A 254 -20.78 8.07 -11.80
CA SER A 254 -19.77 7.05 -11.91
C SER A 254 -18.67 7.52 -12.86
N HIS A 255 -17.42 7.20 -12.54
CA HIS A 255 -16.32 7.33 -13.49
C HIS A 255 -16.18 6.10 -14.39
N LEU A 256 -16.94 5.03 -14.11
CA LEU A 256 -16.89 3.77 -14.83
C LEU A 256 -17.40 3.95 -16.26
N ARG A 257 -16.58 3.49 -17.21
CA ARG A 257 -16.78 3.51 -18.67
C ARG A 257 -16.78 2.12 -19.28
N GLU A 258 -16.19 1.15 -18.58
CA GLU A 258 -16.18 -0.25 -19.01
C GLU A 258 -16.52 -1.15 -17.82
N LEU A 259 -17.53 -2.01 -18.02
CA LEU A 259 -17.93 -3.05 -17.08
C LEU A 259 -18.03 -4.38 -17.84
N ASP A 260 -17.10 -5.29 -17.58
CA ASP A 260 -17.14 -6.65 -18.13
C ASP A 260 -17.77 -7.62 -17.13
N LEU A 261 -18.95 -8.13 -17.48
CA LEU A 261 -19.69 -9.16 -16.75
C LEU A 261 -19.82 -10.47 -17.54
N SER A 262 -19.00 -10.68 -18.57
CA SER A 262 -19.03 -11.91 -19.37
C SER A 262 -18.81 -13.17 -18.51
N TYR A 263 -19.29 -14.32 -18.98
CA TYR A 263 -19.18 -15.60 -18.26
C TYR A 263 -19.76 -15.58 -16.83
N ASN A 264 -20.80 -14.79 -16.57
CA ASN A 264 -21.59 -14.80 -15.34
C ASN A 264 -23.04 -15.25 -15.59
N HIS A 265 -23.88 -15.20 -14.57
CA HIS A 265 -25.28 -15.66 -14.60
C HIS A 265 -26.27 -14.54 -14.22
N PRO A 266 -26.28 -13.38 -14.92
CA PRO A 266 -27.11 -12.24 -14.53
C PRO A 266 -28.62 -12.53 -14.54
N GLY A 267 -29.07 -13.55 -15.28
CA GLY A 267 -30.48 -13.86 -15.48
C GLY A 267 -31.25 -12.73 -16.17
N ASP A 268 -32.52 -12.98 -16.49
CA ASP A 268 -33.36 -11.99 -17.19
C ASP A 268 -33.55 -10.73 -16.33
N SER A 269 -33.67 -10.89 -15.01
CA SER A 269 -33.82 -9.79 -14.07
C SER A 269 -32.58 -8.90 -14.02
N GLY A 270 -31.38 -9.49 -13.91
CA GLY A 270 -30.12 -8.75 -13.89
C GLY A 270 -29.87 -8.03 -15.22
N VAL A 271 -30.14 -8.67 -16.36
CA VAL A 271 -30.03 -8.04 -17.69
C VAL A 271 -30.99 -6.84 -17.78
N ARG A 272 -32.26 -7.00 -17.36
CA ARG A 272 -33.23 -5.89 -17.36
C ARG A 272 -32.77 -4.72 -16.48
N LEU A 273 -32.20 -4.99 -15.30
CA LEU A 273 -31.67 -3.96 -14.41
C LEU A 273 -30.47 -3.23 -15.02
N LEU A 274 -29.56 -3.96 -15.65
CA LEU A 274 -28.40 -3.38 -16.34
C LEU A 274 -28.84 -2.50 -17.52
N SER A 275 -29.74 -3.00 -18.38
CA SER A 275 -30.28 -2.22 -19.51
C SER A 275 -30.96 -0.93 -19.04
N ALA A 276 -31.82 -1.01 -18.02
CA ALA A 276 -32.46 0.17 -17.44
C ALA A 276 -31.48 1.13 -16.75
N GLY A 277 -30.29 0.65 -16.36
CA GLY A 277 -29.20 1.49 -15.86
C GLY A 277 -28.48 2.24 -16.98
N LEU A 278 -28.32 1.62 -18.15
CA LEU A 278 -27.69 2.22 -19.33
C LEU A 278 -28.57 3.30 -19.99
N GLU A 279 -29.90 3.22 -19.81
CA GLU A 279 -30.84 4.25 -20.27
C GLU A 279 -30.80 5.55 -19.43
N ASP A 280 -30.12 5.53 -18.27
CA ASP A 280 -29.97 6.73 -17.44
C ASP A 280 -29.05 7.76 -18.13
N PRO A 281 -29.49 9.02 -18.34
CA PRO A 281 -28.71 10.03 -19.05
C PRO A 281 -27.42 10.45 -18.30
N HIS A 282 -27.29 10.09 -17.02
CA HIS A 282 -26.09 10.30 -16.23
C HIS A 282 -25.17 9.08 -16.19
N CYS A 283 -25.58 7.95 -16.79
CA CYS A 283 -24.72 6.79 -16.98
C CYS A 283 -23.56 7.13 -17.92
N ARG A 284 -22.37 6.63 -17.61
CA ARG A 284 -21.15 6.81 -18.42
C ARG A 284 -20.57 5.51 -18.98
N LEU A 285 -21.24 4.39 -18.71
CA LEU A 285 -20.93 3.07 -19.24
C LEU A 285 -21.32 2.93 -20.70
#